data_AF-A0A1G9U1X6-F1
#
_entry.id   AF-A0A1G9U1X6-F1
#
_cell.length_a   1.000
_cell.length_b   1.000
_cell.length_c   1.000
_cell.angle_alpha   90.00
_cell.angle_beta   90.00
_cell.angle_gamma   90.00
#
_symmetry.space_group_name_H-M   'P 1'
#
loop_
_entity.id
_entity.type
_entity.pdbx_description
1 polymer ?
#
loop_
_entity_poly.entity_id
_entity_poly.type
_entity_poly.pdbx_seq_one_letter_code
_entity_poly.pdbx_strand_id
1 'polypeptide(L)'
;MSNTNTRFHQSIAKEPFRLAVFREDEMLVKTFLVYACYKLDTDVFGFRRIDLKDFAQEMGYSTISHFQERVPDPIQLQGKSAEEIAAMRADPDVFIFETRFENMLYKLHDISVDLMHREDYDANTNRFTLRKERLLQEVHVYEDKHNRNRKYYDVKFTEYFLTSLSQRYLLLDKRAYSSLSLHTKKIRIQDLYLRLVEAKHSLRLKGINAYEENFDALCRCLGIDHYTTQKRKKQKLNECFDLIQTHSPELNFVVQWAANGKHLYKPIVCYGENVPLTKMQRKRLRMYIFNSLLRYTFLNAFVELHRQYYNQDGRYYFEQWMKNPVANVEEKRLAYREAHEMCFNKPVENTEAIDFYINYQRHLGIGPEET
;
A
#
# COMPACT_ATOMS: atom_id res chain seq x y z
N MET A 1 -15.07 8.51 10.65
CA MET A 1 -13.88 8.41 9.79
C MET A 1 -14.33 8.66 8.38
N SER A 2 -13.71 9.58 7.64
CA SER A 2 -14.04 9.77 6.21
C SER A 2 -13.81 8.45 5.48
N ASN A 3 -14.65 8.15 4.49
CA ASN A 3 -14.66 6.91 3.71
C ASN A 3 -13.47 6.79 2.73
N THR A 4 -12.36 7.48 3.05
CA THR A 4 -11.18 7.74 2.19
C THR A 4 -9.87 7.41 2.88
N ASN A 5 -9.90 7.16 4.19
CA ASN A 5 -8.72 6.74 4.93
C ASN A 5 -8.39 5.29 4.58
N THR A 6 -7.16 5.07 4.14
CA THR A 6 -6.59 3.75 3.89
C THR A 6 -5.43 3.49 4.83
N ARG A 7 -5.22 2.23 5.18
CA ARG A 7 -3.95 1.81 5.78
C ARG A 7 -2.83 2.01 4.77
N PHE A 8 -1.63 2.33 5.23
CA PHE A 8 -0.44 2.38 4.39
C PHE A 8 0.81 1.99 5.18
N HIS A 9 1.79 1.40 4.50
CA HIS A 9 2.98 0.83 5.12
C HIS A 9 3.85 1.92 5.79
N GLN A 10 4.00 1.86 7.12
CA GLN A 10 4.63 2.94 7.90
C GLN A 10 6.09 3.17 7.51
N SER A 11 6.89 2.11 7.31
CA SER A 11 8.31 2.27 6.93
C SER A 11 8.50 2.96 5.57
N ILE A 12 7.60 2.70 4.61
CA ILE A 12 7.64 3.34 3.29
C ILE A 12 7.30 4.83 3.43
N ALA A 13 6.32 5.18 4.27
CA ALA A 13 5.99 6.58 4.50
C ALA A 13 7.04 7.34 5.31
N LYS A 14 7.69 6.68 6.28
CA LYS A 14 8.75 7.26 7.11
C LYS A 14 9.95 7.69 6.27
N GLU A 15 10.33 6.83 5.33
CA GLU A 15 11.47 7.04 4.43
C GLU A 15 11.03 6.79 2.98
N PRO A 16 10.39 7.79 2.34
CA PRO A 16 9.86 7.65 0.98
C PRO A 16 10.90 7.23 -0.05
N PHE A 17 12.18 7.53 0.20
CA PHE A 17 13.31 7.20 -0.69
C PHE A 17 13.69 5.71 -0.66
N ARG A 18 13.12 4.88 0.22
CA ARG A 18 13.36 3.42 0.17
C ARG A 18 12.97 2.80 -1.17
N LEU A 19 12.04 3.44 -1.87
CA LEU A 19 11.60 3.05 -3.20
C LEU A 19 12.45 3.67 -4.32
N ALA A 20 13.51 4.43 -4.00
CA ALA A 20 14.43 4.99 -5.01
C ALA A 20 15.17 3.90 -5.80
N VAL A 21 15.22 2.66 -5.31
CA VAL A 21 15.70 1.49 -6.06
C VAL A 21 14.93 1.28 -7.38
N PHE A 22 13.68 1.75 -7.46
CA PHE A 22 12.84 1.69 -8.66
C PHE A 22 13.05 2.87 -9.63
N ARG A 23 13.94 3.82 -9.30
CA ARG A 23 14.37 4.93 -10.15
C ARG A 23 13.18 5.75 -10.71
N GLU A 24 13.04 5.83 -12.03
CA GLU A 24 11.97 6.57 -12.74
C GLU A 24 10.55 6.06 -12.43
N ASP A 25 10.41 4.84 -11.91
CA ASP A 25 9.12 4.25 -11.54
C ASP A 25 8.80 4.40 -10.05
N GLU A 26 9.66 5.03 -9.25
CA GLU A 26 9.47 5.21 -7.80
C GLU A 26 8.09 5.78 -7.46
N MET A 27 7.64 6.82 -8.17
CA MET A 27 6.34 7.45 -7.93
C MET A 27 5.17 6.58 -8.37
N LEU A 28 5.32 5.83 -9.46
CA LEU A 28 4.31 4.89 -9.93
C LEU A 28 4.15 3.75 -8.94
N VAL A 29 5.25 3.21 -8.42
CA VAL A 29 5.25 2.20 -7.36
C VAL A 29 4.52 2.72 -6.11
N LYS A 30 4.86 3.92 -5.62
CA LYS A 30 4.16 4.51 -4.46
C LYS A 30 2.66 4.63 -4.68
N THR A 31 2.28 5.16 -5.83
CA THR A 31 0.88 5.32 -6.24
C THR A 31 0.16 3.97 -6.30
N PHE A 32 0.80 2.96 -6.88
CA PHE A 32 0.29 1.59 -6.92
C PHE A 32 0.10 1.01 -5.52
N LEU A 33 1.07 1.19 -4.61
CA LEU A 33 0.95 0.70 -3.24
C LEU A 33 -0.17 1.41 -2.47
N VAL A 34 -0.37 2.72 -2.66
CA VAL A 34 -1.50 3.46 -2.06
C VAL A 34 -2.83 2.91 -2.59
N TYR A 35 -2.94 2.71 -3.90
CA TYR A 35 -4.12 2.11 -4.52
C TYR A 35 -4.41 0.71 -3.99
N ALA A 36 -3.38 -0.14 -3.92
CA ALA A 36 -3.52 -1.50 -3.44
C ALA A 36 -3.98 -1.52 -1.98
N CYS A 37 -3.38 -0.70 -1.11
CA CYS A 37 -3.84 -0.64 0.28
C CYS A 37 -5.29 -0.16 0.40
N TYR A 38 -5.69 0.81 -0.42
CA TYR A 38 -7.07 1.30 -0.48
C TYR A 38 -8.04 0.21 -0.92
N LYS A 39 -7.67 -0.60 -1.93
CA LYS A 39 -8.48 -1.74 -2.37
C LYS A 39 -8.52 -2.86 -1.33
N LEU A 40 -7.43 -3.15 -0.62
CA LEU A 40 -7.46 -4.12 0.49
C LEU A 40 -8.50 -3.73 1.56
N ASP A 41 -8.69 -2.44 1.78
CA ASP A 41 -9.65 -1.89 2.74
C ASP A 41 -11.09 -1.86 2.21
N THR A 42 -11.29 -1.64 0.92
CA THR A 42 -12.62 -1.33 0.34
C THR A 42 -13.18 -2.40 -0.60
N ASP A 43 -12.32 -3.09 -1.34
CA ASP A 43 -12.67 -4.09 -2.35
C ASP A 43 -11.52 -5.08 -2.57
N VAL A 44 -11.59 -6.21 -1.87
CA VAL A 44 -10.53 -7.23 -1.88
C VAL A 44 -10.37 -7.91 -3.25
N PHE A 45 -11.39 -7.89 -4.10
CA PHE A 45 -11.28 -8.35 -5.49
C PHE A 45 -10.41 -7.39 -6.29
N GLY A 46 -10.66 -6.08 -6.20
CA GLY A 46 -9.81 -5.03 -6.79
C GLY A 46 -8.41 -4.94 -6.19
N PHE A 47 -8.16 -5.55 -5.03
CA PHE A 47 -6.82 -5.70 -4.46
C PHE A 47 -6.01 -6.80 -5.15
N ARG A 48 -6.67 -7.92 -5.51
CA ARG A 48 -6.05 -9.04 -6.22
C ARG A 48 -6.00 -8.77 -7.73
N ARG A 49 -7.07 -8.26 -8.34
CA ARG A 49 -7.21 -8.02 -9.77
C ARG A 49 -7.26 -6.53 -10.09
N ILE A 50 -6.29 -6.05 -10.84
CA ILE A 50 -6.17 -4.63 -11.21
C ILE A 50 -6.65 -4.43 -12.64
N ASP A 51 -7.62 -3.53 -12.80
CA ASP A 51 -7.97 -2.90 -14.07
C ASP A 51 -7.29 -1.52 -14.13
N LEU A 52 -6.56 -1.25 -15.22
CA LEU A 52 -5.82 0.01 -15.39
C LEU A 52 -6.73 1.24 -15.45
N LYS A 53 -7.96 1.09 -15.96
CA LYS A 53 -8.93 2.17 -16.02
C LYS A 53 -9.37 2.57 -14.62
N ASP A 54 -9.68 1.57 -13.79
CA ASP A 54 -10.07 1.80 -12.40
C ASP A 54 -8.90 2.36 -11.58
N PHE A 55 -7.69 1.83 -11.78
CA PHE A 55 -6.47 2.36 -11.17
C PHE A 55 -6.24 3.83 -11.53
N ALA A 56 -6.31 4.17 -12.83
CA ALA A 56 -6.15 5.52 -13.31
C ALA A 56 -7.18 6.47 -12.70
N GLN A 57 -8.46 6.10 -12.77
CA GLN A 57 -9.56 6.89 -12.24
C GLN A 57 -9.43 7.12 -10.73
N GLU A 58 -9.16 6.06 -9.97
CA GLU A 58 -9.01 6.16 -8.53
C GLU A 58 -7.81 7.03 -8.14
N MET A 59 -6.68 6.90 -8.84
CA MET A 59 -5.48 7.67 -8.50
C MET A 59 -5.41 9.06 -9.14
N GLY A 60 -6.47 9.47 -9.86
CA GLY A 60 -6.58 10.81 -10.43
C GLY A 60 -5.84 11.00 -11.76
N TYR A 61 -5.53 9.94 -12.49
CA TYR A 61 -4.97 10.03 -13.83
C TYR A 61 -6.06 10.23 -14.87
N SER A 62 -5.84 11.15 -15.81
CA SER A 62 -6.79 11.46 -16.86
C SER A 62 -6.86 10.39 -17.96
N THR A 63 -5.77 9.65 -18.20
CA THR A 63 -5.69 8.62 -19.23
C THR A 63 -4.86 7.43 -18.76
N ILE A 64 -5.15 6.25 -19.33
CA ILE A 64 -4.37 5.02 -19.10
C ILE A 64 -3.13 4.94 -20.00
N SER A 65 -3.01 5.81 -21.00
CA SER A 65 -1.95 5.74 -22.03
C SER A 65 -0.55 5.73 -21.43
N HIS A 66 -0.33 6.51 -20.37
CA HIS A 66 0.95 6.57 -19.67
C HIS A 66 1.40 5.24 -19.06
N PHE A 67 0.44 4.40 -18.67
CA PHE A 67 0.70 3.08 -18.10
C PHE A 67 0.97 2.02 -19.17
N GLN A 68 0.43 2.24 -20.37
CA GLN A 68 0.52 1.35 -21.53
C GLN A 68 1.67 1.72 -22.48
N GLU A 69 2.38 2.84 -22.24
CA GLU A 69 3.59 3.20 -22.97
C GLU A 69 4.62 2.08 -22.88
N ARG A 70 5.19 1.69 -24.02
CA ARG A 70 6.26 0.69 -24.06
C ARG A 70 7.54 1.26 -23.47
N VAL A 71 8.19 0.49 -22.62
CA VAL A 71 9.51 0.81 -22.06
C VAL A 71 10.57 0.33 -23.05
N PRO A 72 11.50 1.20 -23.50
CA PRO A 72 12.54 0.79 -24.46
C PRO A 72 13.46 -0.32 -23.97
N ASP A 73 13.74 -0.34 -22.67
CA ASP A 73 14.63 -1.31 -22.01
C ASP A 73 13.98 -1.85 -20.72
N PRO A 74 13.02 -2.79 -20.82
CA PRO A 74 12.38 -3.41 -19.66
C PRO A 74 13.39 -4.19 -18.81
N ILE A 75 13.20 -4.21 -17.49
CA ILE A 75 14.16 -4.83 -16.55
C ILE A 75 14.39 -6.32 -16.85
N GLN A 76 13.36 -7.02 -17.32
CA GLN A 76 13.41 -8.44 -17.71
C GLN A 76 14.41 -8.70 -18.85
N LEU A 77 14.66 -7.69 -19.69
CA LEU A 77 15.53 -7.80 -20.87
C LEU A 77 16.93 -7.23 -20.63
N GLN A 78 17.17 -6.55 -19.49
CA GLN A 78 18.45 -5.92 -19.21
C GLN A 78 19.58 -6.94 -19.12
N GLY A 79 20.69 -6.65 -19.81
CA GLY A 79 21.87 -7.50 -19.84
C GLY A 79 21.78 -8.70 -20.80
N LYS A 80 20.68 -8.85 -21.55
CA LYS A 80 20.51 -9.89 -22.57
C LYS A 80 21.04 -9.44 -23.94
N SER A 81 21.52 -10.39 -24.74
CA SER A 81 21.92 -10.13 -26.13
C SER A 81 20.69 -9.95 -27.04
N ALA A 82 20.90 -9.38 -28.23
CA ALA A 82 19.82 -9.21 -29.20
C ALA A 82 19.22 -10.55 -29.65
N GLU A 83 20.05 -11.59 -29.77
CA GLU A 83 19.63 -12.96 -30.11
C GLU A 83 18.79 -13.57 -28.98
N GLU A 84 19.18 -13.39 -27.71
CA GLU A 84 18.40 -13.86 -26.57
C GLU A 84 17.04 -13.18 -26.49
N ILE A 85 16.99 -11.86 -26.71
CA ILE A 85 15.75 -11.10 -26.72
C ILE A 85 14.84 -11.56 -27.88
N ALA A 86 15.40 -11.81 -29.06
CA ALA A 86 14.65 -12.33 -30.20
C ALA A 86 14.10 -13.73 -29.92
N ALA A 87 14.88 -14.61 -29.29
CA ALA A 87 14.43 -15.94 -28.87
C ALA A 87 13.28 -15.86 -27.86
N MET A 88 13.39 -15.01 -26.83
CA MET A 88 12.32 -14.79 -25.86
C MET A 88 11.03 -14.26 -26.49
N ARG A 89 11.13 -13.39 -27.50
CA ARG A 89 9.97 -12.86 -28.23
C ARG A 89 9.32 -13.89 -29.15
N ALA A 90 10.09 -14.88 -29.62
CA ALA A 90 9.60 -15.94 -30.49
C ALA A 90 8.96 -17.09 -29.70
N ASP A 91 9.28 -17.22 -28.41
CA ASP A 91 8.74 -18.25 -27.53
C ASP A 91 7.31 -17.89 -27.06
N PRO A 92 6.27 -18.68 -27.44
CA PRO A 92 4.89 -18.41 -27.06
C PRO A 92 4.61 -18.59 -25.55
N ASP A 93 5.48 -19.29 -24.82
CA ASP A 93 5.34 -19.53 -23.38
C ASP A 93 5.97 -18.39 -22.54
N VAL A 94 6.69 -17.46 -23.18
CA VAL A 94 7.35 -16.34 -22.50
C VAL A 94 6.57 -15.05 -22.70
N PHE A 95 6.00 -14.53 -21.61
CA PHE A 95 5.41 -13.20 -21.59
C PHE A 95 6.48 -12.14 -21.28
N ILE A 96 6.54 -11.08 -22.09
CA ILE A 96 7.44 -9.94 -21.88
C ILE A 96 6.67 -8.75 -21.34
N PHE A 97 7.12 -8.23 -20.20
CA PHE A 97 6.51 -7.11 -19.50
C PHE A 97 6.94 -5.76 -20.10
N GLU A 98 6.44 -5.47 -21.31
CA GLU A 98 6.93 -4.35 -22.13
C GLU A 98 6.30 -2.99 -21.81
N THR A 99 5.10 -2.92 -21.23
CA THR A 99 4.49 -1.63 -20.88
C THR A 99 5.03 -1.08 -19.55
N ARG A 100 4.91 0.22 -19.32
CA ARG A 100 5.38 0.88 -18.10
C ARG A 100 4.80 0.24 -16.83
N PHE A 101 3.51 -0.04 -16.82
CA PHE A 101 2.87 -0.69 -15.67
C PHE A 101 3.31 -2.15 -15.51
N GLU A 102 3.38 -2.91 -16.60
CA GLU A 102 3.88 -4.29 -16.57
C GLU A 102 5.33 -4.37 -16.04
N ASN A 103 6.22 -3.51 -16.55
CA ASN A 103 7.60 -3.43 -16.10
C ASN A 103 7.68 -3.05 -14.62
N MET A 104 6.83 -2.14 -14.14
CA MET A 104 6.74 -1.81 -12.71
C MET A 104 6.29 -3.02 -11.87
N LEU A 105 5.31 -3.80 -12.33
CA LEU A 105 4.88 -5.02 -11.64
C LEU A 105 6.00 -6.07 -11.60
N TYR A 106 6.71 -6.25 -12.71
CA TYR A 106 7.87 -7.14 -12.75
C TYR A 106 8.95 -6.67 -11.76
N LYS A 107 9.28 -5.36 -11.75
CA LYS A 107 10.23 -4.79 -10.78
C LYS A 107 9.79 -5.07 -9.35
N LEU A 108 8.51 -4.92 -9.01
CA LEU A 108 7.97 -5.17 -7.67
C LEU A 108 8.02 -6.65 -7.24
N HIS A 109 7.95 -7.55 -8.22
CA HIS A 109 8.12 -8.99 -8.03
C HIS A 109 9.60 -9.36 -7.88
N ASP A 110 10.50 -8.77 -8.66
CA ASP A 110 11.89 -9.25 -8.74
C ASP A 110 12.85 -8.52 -7.79
N ILE A 111 12.68 -7.19 -7.63
CA ILE A 111 13.56 -6.33 -6.84
C ILE A 111 13.12 -6.33 -5.38
N SER A 112 14.06 -6.62 -4.48
CA SER A 112 13.85 -6.51 -3.04
C SER A 112 14.02 -5.07 -2.54
N VAL A 113 13.14 -4.64 -1.65
CA VAL A 113 13.22 -3.35 -0.96
C VAL A 113 13.77 -3.55 0.44
N ASP A 114 14.69 -2.68 0.86
CA ASP A 114 15.15 -2.63 2.24
C ASP A 114 14.03 -2.08 3.13
N LEU A 115 13.51 -2.92 4.02
CA LEU A 115 12.49 -2.57 5.01
C LEU A 115 13.06 -2.79 6.40
N MET A 116 13.42 -1.68 7.05
CA MET A 116 13.93 -1.66 8.41
C MET A 116 12.78 -1.49 9.38
N HIS A 117 12.83 -2.25 10.46
CA HIS A 117 11.88 -2.15 11.54
C HIS A 117 12.58 -2.26 12.89
N ARG A 118 11.96 -1.60 13.87
CA ARG A 118 12.28 -1.72 15.28
C ARG A 118 11.12 -2.44 15.92
N GLU A 119 11.40 -3.52 16.62
CA GLU A 119 10.44 -4.28 17.42
C GLU A 119 10.87 -4.25 18.88
N ASP A 120 9.91 -4.10 19.76
CA ASP A 120 10.12 -4.35 21.18
C ASP A 120 10.26 -5.87 21.33
N TYR A 121 11.47 -6.34 21.62
CA TYR A 121 11.76 -7.77 21.70
C TYR A 121 11.39 -8.31 23.08
N ASP A 122 11.73 -7.55 24.12
CA ASP A 122 11.25 -7.73 25.48
C ASP A 122 11.09 -6.37 26.18
N ALA A 123 10.78 -6.37 27.47
CA ALA A 123 10.54 -5.15 28.25
C ALA A 123 11.74 -4.18 28.27
N ASN A 124 12.96 -4.65 27.98
CA ASN A 124 14.20 -3.89 28.12
C ASN A 124 15.04 -3.81 26.83
N THR A 125 14.74 -4.62 25.81
CA THR A 125 15.52 -4.67 24.57
C THR A 125 14.68 -4.39 23.33
N ASN A 126 15.29 -3.61 22.45
CA ASN A 126 14.76 -3.33 21.13
C ASN A 126 15.54 -4.17 20.12
N ARG A 127 14.83 -4.92 19.29
CA ARG A 127 15.41 -5.57 18.12
C ARG A 127 15.27 -4.64 16.92
N PHE A 128 16.39 -4.35 16.28
CA PHE A 128 16.41 -3.67 14.99
C PHE A 128 16.67 -4.71 13.92
N THR A 129 15.72 -4.87 13.00
CA THR A 129 15.81 -5.82 11.91
C THR A 129 15.84 -5.06 10.60
N LEU A 130 16.88 -5.30 9.81
CA LEU A 130 16.94 -4.91 8.41
C LEU A 130 16.60 -6.15 7.57
N ARG A 131 15.51 -6.08 6.78
CA ARG A 131 15.06 -7.18 5.94
C ARG A 131 14.92 -6.69 4.50
N LYS A 132 15.43 -7.48 3.56
CA LYS A 132 15.22 -7.28 2.12
C LYS A 132 14.06 -8.14 1.69
N GLU A 133 13.01 -7.52 1.17
CA GLU A 133 11.79 -8.24 0.78
C GLU A 133 11.25 -7.74 -0.54
N ARG A 134 10.78 -8.68 -1.35
CA ARG A 134 9.96 -8.39 -2.53
C ARG A 134 8.56 -7.97 -2.06
N LEU A 135 7.92 -7.08 -2.80
CA LEU A 135 6.59 -6.58 -2.45
C LEU A 135 5.50 -7.48 -3.06
N LEU A 136 5.74 -8.02 -4.25
CA LEU A 136 4.87 -9.00 -4.90
C LEU A 136 5.49 -10.39 -4.90
N GLN A 137 4.66 -11.39 -4.66
CA GLN A 137 4.98 -12.81 -4.74
C GLN A 137 4.66 -13.36 -6.14
N GLU A 138 3.55 -12.94 -6.74
CA GLU A 138 3.11 -13.43 -8.05
C GLU A 138 2.46 -12.29 -8.84
N VAL A 139 2.62 -12.33 -10.16
CA VAL A 139 1.97 -11.44 -11.13
C VAL A 139 1.48 -12.29 -12.30
N HIS A 140 0.19 -12.19 -12.61
CA HIS A 140 -0.45 -12.83 -13.75
C HIS A 140 -1.06 -11.76 -14.65
N VAL A 141 -0.84 -11.87 -15.96
CA VAL A 141 -1.42 -10.96 -16.95
C VAL A 141 -2.48 -11.69 -17.75
N TYR A 142 -3.67 -11.11 -17.84
CA TYR A 142 -4.79 -11.64 -18.60
C TYR A 142 -5.13 -10.69 -19.73
N GLU A 143 -5.21 -11.21 -20.94
CA GLU A 143 -5.71 -10.48 -22.10
C GLU A 143 -7.17 -10.88 -22.36
N ASP A 144 -8.03 -9.90 -22.55
CA ASP A 144 -9.42 -10.16 -22.93
C ASP A 144 -9.47 -10.71 -24.36
N LYS A 145 -10.01 -11.93 -24.50
CA LYS A 145 -10.10 -12.63 -25.79
C LYS A 145 -10.94 -11.86 -26.82
N HIS A 146 -11.92 -11.10 -26.37
CA HIS A 146 -12.83 -10.33 -27.23
C HIS A 146 -12.34 -8.90 -27.46
N ASN A 147 -11.51 -8.37 -26.55
CA ASN A 147 -10.88 -7.07 -26.69
C ASN A 147 -9.40 -7.16 -26.32
N ARG A 148 -8.54 -7.51 -27.29
CA ARG A 148 -7.09 -7.67 -27.07
C ARG A 148 -6.39 -6.44 -26.49
N ASN A 149 -7.02 -5.26 -26.54
CA ASN A 149 -6.49 -4.05 -25.93
C ASN A 149 -6.81 -3.92 -24.43
N ARG A 150 -7.70 -4.76 -23.89
CA ARG A 150 -8.04 -4.79 -22.47
C ARG A 150 -7.23 -5.89 -21.78
N LYS A 151 -6.44 -5.46 -20.79
CA LYS A 151 -5.64 -6.32 -19.93
C LYS A 151 -6.08 -6.19 -18.49
N TYR A 152 -5.98 -7.29 -17.76
CA TYR A 152 -6.14 -7.34 -16.30
C TYR A 152 -4.89 -7.93 -15.68
N TYR A 153 -4.56 -7.48 -14.48
CA TYR A 153 -3.36 -7.92 -13.78
C TYR A 153 -3.77 -8.51 -12.44
N ASP A 154 -3.61 -9.83 -12.26
CA ASP A 154 -3.75 -10.41 -10.92
C ASP A 154 -2.39 -10.36 -10.21
N VAL A 155 -2.39 -9.82 -9.01
CA VAL A 155 -1.19 -9.69 -8.17
C VAL A 155 -1.41 -10.38 -6.83
N LYS A 156 -0.33 -10.93 -6.30
CA LYS A 156 -0.29 -11.47 -4.94
C LYS A 156 0.83 -10.77 -4.18
N PHE A 157 0.49 -10.10 -3.10
CA PHE A 157 1.47 -9.46 -2.23
C PHE A 157 2.15 -10.51 -1.34
N THR A 158 3.39 -10.23 -0.93
CA THR A 158 4.08 -11.10 0.03
C THR A 158 3.39 -11.05 1.40
N GLU A 159 3.41 -12.17 2.12
CA GLU A 159 2.92 -12.25 3.50
C GLU A 159 3.56 -11.17 4.39
N TYR A 160 4.85 -10.92 4.22
CA TYR A 160 5.55 -9.88 4.97
C TYR A 160 4.94 -8.48 4.75
N PHE A 161 4.56 -8.15 3.52
CA PHE A 161 3.91 -6.88 3.22
C PHE A 161 2.55 -6.78 3.92
N LEU A 162 1.75 -7.84 3.87
CA LEU A 162 0.42 -7.91 4.50
C LEU A 162 0.48 -7.83 6.02
N THR A 163 1.40 -8.58 6.64
CA THR A 163 1.70 -8.53 8.09
C THR A 163 2.17 -7.13 8.49
N SER A 164 2.99 -6.48 7.67
CA SER A 164 3.41 -5.11 7.93
C SER A 164 2.25 -4.12 7.84
N LEU A 165 1.30 -4.31 6.91
CA LEU A 165 0.08 -3.49 6.82
C LEU A 165 -0.92 -3.71 7.98
N SER A 166 -0.83 -4.80 8.71
CA SER A 166 -1.72 -5.08 9.85
C SER A 166 -1.12 -4.62 11.19
N GLN A 167 0.22 -4.64 11.29
CA GLN A 167 0.96 -4.34 12.51
C GLN A 167 1.60 -2.94 12.51
N ARG A 168 2.07 -2.47 11.35
CA ARG A 168 2.93 -1.30 11.19
C ARG A 168 2.42 -0.41 10.06
N TYR A 169 1.23 0.13 10.29
CA TYR A 169 0.54 0.98 9.33
C TYR A 169 0.30 2.38 9.89
N LEU A 170 0.14 3.33 8.98
CA LEU A 170 -0.49 4.61 9.25
C LEU A 170 -1.82 4.69 8.52
N LEU A 171 -2.66 5.65 8.91
CA LEU A 171 -3.89 5.98 8.19
C LEU A 171 -3.61 7.17 7.28
N LEU A 172 -3.80 6.97 5.99
CA LEU A 172 -3.54 7.93 4.92
C LEU A 172 -4.87 8.33 4.28
N ASP A 173 -5.12 9.62 4.03
CA ASP A 173 -6.24 10.01 3.18
C ASP A 173 -5.83 9.82 1.71
N LYS A 174 -6.44 8.82 1.06
CA LYS A 174 -6.14 8.48 -0.33
C LYS A 174 -6.59 9.60 -1.29
N ARG A 175 -7.67 10.33 -1.01
CA ARG A 175 -8.11 11.44 -1.86
C ARG A 175 -7.14 12.60 -1.82
N ALA A 176 -6.67 12.97 -0.62
CA ALA A 176 -5.65 13.99 -0.47
C ALA A 176 -4.36 13.60 -1.21
N TYR A 177 -3.91 12.33 -1.06
CA TYR A 177 -2.75 11.82 -1.78
C TYR A 177 -2.91 11.93 -3.31
N SER A 178 -4.05 11.51 -3.85
CA SER A 178 -4.34 11.53 -5.29
C SER A 178 -4.55 12.95 -5.85
N SER A 179 -5.11 13.88 -5.07
CA SER A 179 -5.23 15.27 -5.53
C SER A 179 -3.86 15.92 -5.65
N LEU A 180 -2.93 15.61 -4.74
CA LEU A 180 -1.58 16.19 -4.78
C LEU A 180 -0.77 15.77 -6.02
N SER A 181 -1.02 14.59 -6.61
CA SER A 181 -0.37 14.19 -7.87
C SER A 181 -0.75 15.07 -9.08
N LEU A 182 -1.92 15.70 -9.06
CA LEU A 182 -2.41 16.50 -10.18
C LEU A 182 -1.69 17.84 -10.33
N HIS A 183 -1.16 18.38 -9.23
CA HIS A 183 -0.71 19.77 -9.19
C HIS A 183 0.77 19.97 -9.54
N THR A 184 1.63 18.95 -9.41
CA THR A 184 3.07 19.13 -9.60
C THR A 184 3.78 17.93 -10.22
N LYS A 185 3.92 17.92 -11.56
CA LYS A 185 4.62 16.84 -12.30
C LYS A 185 6.13 16.68 -11.96
N LYS A 186 6.77 17.67 -11.32
CA LYS A 186 8.21 17.65 -11.01
C LYS A 186 8.54 17.67 -9.51
N ILE A 187 7.58 18.02 -8.66
CA ILE A 187 7.82 18.16 -7.22
C ILE A 187 7.19 16.95 -6.54
N ARG A 188 7.99 16.28 -5.70
CA ARG A 188 7.61 15.07 -4.96
C ARG A 188 6.75 15.41 -3.73
N ILE A 189 5.70 16.20 -3.91
CA ILE A 189 4.84 16.67 -2.81
C ILE A 189 4.15 15.52 -2.07
N GLN A 190 3.86 14.43 -2.75
CA GLN A 190 3.31 13.20 -2.15
C GLN A 190 4.26 12.58 -1.12
N ASP A 191 5.58 12.66 -1.33
CA ASP A 191 6.57 12.18 -0.37
C ASP A 191 6.58 13.04 0.90
N LEU A 192 6.48 14.36 0.72
CA LEU A 192 6.33 15.28 1.85
C LEU A 192 5.03 15.00 2.62
N TYR A 193 3.93 14.76 1.91
CA TYR A 193 2.64 14.40 2.53
C TYR A 193 2.74 13.11 3.34
N LEU A 194 3.31 12.03 2.77
CA LEU A 194 3.53 10.77 3.48
C LEU A 194 4.40 10.97 4.74
N ARG A 195 5.45 11.78 4.63
CA ARG A 195 6.33 12.11 5.77
C ARG A 195 5.58 12.82 6.89
N LEU A 196 4.71 13.78 6.56
CA LEU A 196 3.89 14.50 7.55
C LEU A 196 2.84 13.58 8.19
N VAL A 197 2.19 12.73 7.41
CA VAL A 197 1.23 11.74 7.95
C VAL A 197 1.92 10.76 8.91
N GLU A 198 3.11 10.28 8.56
CA GLU A 198 3.91 9.43 9.45
C GLU A 198 4.30 10.17 10.73
N ALA A 199 4.78 11.40 10.62
CA ALA A 199 5.12 12.21 11.77
C ALA A 199 3.89 12.41 12.69
N LYS A 200 2.73 12.79 12.16
CA LYS A 200 1.49 12.91 12.93
C LYS A 200 1.15 11.61 13.67
N HIS A 201 1.26 10.47 12.99
CA HIS A 201 1.01 9.16 13.60
C HIS A 201 1.98 8.88 14.76
N SER A 202 3.28 9.08 14.54
CA SER A 202 4.33 8.85 15.53
C SER A 202 4.22 9.77 16.74
N LEU A 203 3.85 11.04 16.54
CA LEU A 203 3.63 12.01 17.62
C LEU A 203 2.36 11.69 18.44
N ARG A 204 1.29 11.23 17.77
CA ARG A 204 0.06 10.78 18.43
C ARG A 204 0.31 9.65 19.41
N LEU A 205 1.18 8.71 19.07
CA LEU A 205 1.56 7.60 19.94
C LEU A 205 2.32 8.08 21.20
N LYS A 206 3.07 9.17 21.07
CA LYS A 206 3.86 9.78 22.15
C LYS A 206 3.10 10.84 22.95
N GLY A 207 1.87 11.20 22.55
CA GLY A 207 1.11 12.26 23.20
C GLY A 207 1.72 13.66 23.04
N ILE A 208 2.48 13.89 21.96
CA ILE A 208 3.06 15.20 21.62
C ILE A 208 2.44 15.72 20.32
N ASN A 209 2.42 17.04 20.14
CA ASN A 209 1.77 17.68 18.99
C ASN A 209 2.75 18.40 18.08
N ALA A 210 3.97 18.67 18.54
CA ALA A 210 4.96 19.39 17.77
C ALA A 210 6.29 18.64 17.72
N TYR A 211 7.02 18.84 16.64
CA TYR A 211 8.37 18.34 16.52
C TYR A 211 9.22 19.23 15.62
N GLU A 212 10.52 19.19 15.87
CA GLU A 212 11.52 19.78 15.00
C GLU A 212 11.86 18.80 13.89
N GLU A 213 11.88 19.28 12.65
CA GLU A 213 12.24 18.49 11.48
C GLU A 213 13.52 19.03 10.84
N ASN A 214 14.27 18.16 10.16
CA ASN A 214 15.46 18.58 9.44
C ASN A 214 15.07 19.29 8.13
N PHE A 215 15.53 20.54 7.95
CA PHE A 215 15.22 21.34 6.76
C PHE A 215 15.66 20.68 5.44
N ASP A 216 16.87 20.10 5.40
CA ASP A 216 17.37 19.41 4.22
C ASP A 216 16.63 18.09 3.96
N ALA A 217 16.15 17.41 4.99
CA ALA A 217 15.29 16.24 4.84
C ALA A 217 13.96 16.60 4.15
N LEU A 218 13.34 17.71 4.54
CA LEU A 218 12.13 18.23 3.87
C LEU A 218 12.41 18.64 2.42
N CYS A 219 13.53 19.31 2.16
CA CYS A 219 13.93 19.67 0.80
C CYS A 219 14.16 18.43 -0.07
N ARG A 220 14.81 17.40 0.48
CA ARG A 220 15.00 16.10 -0.20
C ARG A 220 13.66 15.45 -0.50
N CYS A 221 12.67 15.51 0.41
CA CYS A 221 11.35 14.91 0.16
C CYS A 221 10.70 15.50 -1.07
N LEU A 222 10.89 16.80 -1.31
CA LEU A 222 10.37 17.49 -2.49
C LEU A 222 11.24 17.33 -3.75
N GLY A 223 12.41 16.69 -3.65
CA GLY A 223 13.40 16.64 -4.73
C GLY A 223 13.97 18.01 -5.07
N ILE A 224 14.07 18.93 -4.10
CA ILE A 224 14.65 20.25 -4.34
C ILE A 224 16.17 20.11 -4.43
N ASP A 225 16.72 20.54 -5.58
CA ASP A 225 18.14 20.55 -5.88
C ASP A 225 18.97 21.24 -4.78
N HIS A 226 20.10 20.62 -4.40
CA HIS A 226 21.02 21.15 -3.41
C HIS A 226 21.59 22.51 -3.79
N TYR A 227 21.76 22.81 -5.09
CA TYR A 227 22.20 24.10 -5.62
C TYR A 227 21.16 25.22 -5.49
N THR A 228 19.90 24.91 -5.13
CA THR A 228 18.87 25.92 -4.89
C THR A 228 19.24 26.76 -3.65
N THR A 229 19.11 28.08 -3.73
CA THR A 229 19.37 28.97 -2.58
C THR A 229 18.45 28.66 -1.40
N GLN A 230 18.95 28.84 -0.17
CA GLN A 230 18.19 28.56 1.06
C GLN A 230 16.83 29.29 1.10
N LYS A 231 16.81 30.58 0.73
CA LYS A 231 15.57 31.38 0.66
C LYS A 231 14.53 30.75 -0.29
N ARG A 232 14.97 30.29 -1.47
CA ARG A 232 14.10 29.67 -2.47
C ARG A 232 13.66 28.27 -2.07
N LYS A 233 14.51 27.50 -1.37
CA LYS A 233 14.14 26.21 -0.75
C LYS A 233 12.99 26.40 0.25
N LYS A 234 13.11 27.36 1.16
CA LYS A 234 12.07 27.70 2.13
C LYS A 234 10.76 28.14 1.47
N GLN A 235 10.84 29.01 0.45
CA GLN A 235 9.66 29.45 -0.30
C GLN A 235 8.91 28.26 -0.92
N LYS A 236 9.62 27.38 -1.64
CA LYS A 236 9.02 26.17 -2.23
C LYS A 236 8.40 25.24 -1.18
N LEU A 237 9.05 25.10 -0.03
CA LEU A 237 8.51 24.32 1.08
C LEU A 237 7.20 24.89 1.59
N ASN A 238 7.13 26.21 1.83
CA ASN A 238 5.89 26.87 2.24
C ASN A 238 4.78 26.67 1.20
N GLU A 239 5.06 26.89 -0.09
CA GLU A 239 4.09 26.65 -1.17
C GLU A 239 3.55 25.21 -1.15
N CYS A 240 4.42 24.21 -0.89
CA CYS A 240 4.00 22.82 -0.78
C CYS A 240 3.21 22.54 0.51
N PHE A 241 3.59 23.14 1.64
CA PHE A 241 2.84 23.00 2.89
C PHE A 241 1.43 23.59 2.76
N ASP A 242 1.31 24.77 2.18
CA ASP A 242 0.03 25.43 1.93
C ASP A 242 -0.86 24.59 1.01
N LEU A 243 -0.26 23.99 -0.04
CA LEU A 243 -0.98 23.10 -0.95
C LEU A 243 -1.45 21.83 -0.23
N ILE A 244 -0.60 21.20 0.60
CA ILE A 244 -1.01 20.04 1.40
C ILE A 244 -2.15 20.41 2.35
N GLN A 245 -2.06 21.56 3.03
CA GLN A 245 -3.10 22.00 3.97
C GLN A 245 -4.43 22.32 3.25
N THR A 246 -4.37 22.79 2.01
CA THR A 246 -5.55 23.04 1.15
C THR A 246 -6.25 21.74 0.76
N HIS A 247 -5.48 20.70 0.43
CA HIS A 247 -6.01 19.41 -0.04
C HIS A 247 -6.23 18.36 1.07
N SER A 248 -5.65 18.59 2.25
CA SER A 248 -5.72 17.71 3.43
C SER A 248 -5.88 18.53 4.71
N PRO A 249 -6.95 19.33 4.86
CA PRO A 249 -7.16 20.16 6.05
C PRO A 249 -7.24 19.33 7.34
N GLU A 250 -7.68 18.07 7.26
CA GLU A 250 -7.73 17.10 8.34
C GLU A 250 -6.36 16.66 8.86
N LEU A 251 -5.29 16.84 8.07
CA LEU A 251 -3.92 16.66 8.57
C LEU A 251 -3.64 17.68 9.68
N ASN A 252 -4.25 18.87 9.59
CA ASN A 252 -4.30 19.90 10.62
C ASN A 252 -2.92 20.21 11.21
N PHE A 253 -2.04 20.78 10.38
CA PHE A 253 -0.70 21.16 10.79
C PHE A 253 -0.38 22.61 10.41
N VAL A 254 0.57 23.19 11.14
CA VAL A 254 1.16 24.50 10.86
C VAL A 254 2.67 24.36 10.96
N VAL A 255 3.39 25.04 10.06
CA VAL A 255 4.86 25.06 10.10
C VAL A 255 5.34 26.41 10.61
N GLN A 256 6.08 26.38 11.70
CA GLN A 256 6.77 27.55 12.26
C GLN A 256 8.25 27.46 11.93
N TRP A 257 8.87 28.61 11.68
CA TRP A 257 10.29 28.70 11.36
C TRP A 257 11.03 29.35 12.53
N ALA A 258 11.71 28.55 13.34
CA ALA A 258 12.57 29.10 14.38
C ALA A 258 13.84 29.71 13.75
N ALA A 259 14.27 30.84 14.29
CA ALA A 259 15.51 31.50 13.88
C ALA A 259 16.72 30.72 14.42
N ASN A 260 17.65 30.34 13.54
CA ASN A 260 18.90 29.69 13.93
C ASN A 260 20.12 30.39 13.29
N GLY A 261 20.13 31.74 13.33
CA GLY A 261 21.08 32.56 12.59
C GLY A 261 20.56 32.99 11.21
N LYS A 262 21.39 33.70 10.43
CA LYS A 262 20.95 34.50 9.27
C LYS A 262 20.34 33.67 8.12
N HIS A 263 20.72 32.39 7.98
CA HIS A 263 20.31 31.53 6.86
C HIS A 263 20.07 30.06 7.20
N LEU A 264 20.01 29.70 8.49
CA LEU A 264 19.67 28.34 8.91
C LEU A 264 18.21 28.32 9.33
N TYR A 265 17.40 27.59 8.55
CA TYR A 265 15.99 27.42 8.84
C TYR A 265 15.76 26.19 9.70
N LYS A 266 14.97 26.36 10.75
CA LYS A 266 14.63 25.31 11.70
C LYS A 266 13.11 25.12 11.71
N PRO A 267 12.57 24.21 10.87
CA PRO A 267 11.14 23.98 10.77
C PRO A 267 10.64 23.24 12.01
N ILE A 268 9.62 23.80 12.65
CA ILE A 268 8.84 23.19 13.72
C ILE A 268 7.45 22.92 13.14
N VAL A 269 7.08 21.66 13.03
CA VAL A 269 5.77 21.26 12.54
C VAL A 269 4.89 21.01 13.75
N CYS A 270 3.80 21.77 13.85
CA CYS A 270 2.83 21.70 14.93
C CYS A 270 1.52 21.14 14.37
N TYR A 271 1.10 19.97 14.84
CA TYR A 271 -0.23 19.43 14.60
C TYR A 271 -1.22 20.00 15.61
N GLY A 272 -2.49 20.14 15.22
CA GLY A 272 -3.59 20.39 16.16
C GLY A 272 -3.79 19.23 17.14
N GLU A 273 -4.94 19.17 17.83
CA GLU A 273 -5.21 18.13 18.82
C GLU A 273 -4.95 16.72 18.27
N ASN A 274 -3.90 16.07 18.79
CA ASN A 274 -3.46 14.76 18.36
C ASN A 274 -3.62 13.76 19.52
N VAL A 275 -4.88 13.56 19.92
CA VAL A 275 -5.22 12.70 21.07
C VAL A 275 -4.96 11.23 20.72
N PRO A 276 -4.26 10.47 21.59
CA PRO A 276 -4.10 9.03 21.41
C PRO A 276 -5.45 8.32 21.31
N LEU A 277 -5.53 7.29 20.47
CA LEU A 277 -6.75 6.45 20.40
C LEU A 277 -7.02 5.80 21.75
N THR A 278 -8.28 5.84 22.19
CA THR A 278 -8.78 5.11 23.36
C THR A 278 -8.64 3.60 23.17
N LYS A 279 -8.64 2.83 24.26
CA LYS A 279 -8.59 1.35 24.21
C LYS A 279 -9.68 0.76 23.32
N MET A 280 -10.90 1.30 23.41
CA MET A 280 -12.03 0.85 22.58
C MET A 280 -11.82 1.16 21.10
N GLN A 281 -11.34 2.37 20.76
CA GLN A 281 -11.03 2.73 19.37
C GLN A 281 -9.92 1.85 18.79
N ARG A 282 -8.87 1.57 19.57
CA ARG A 282 -7.80 0.64 19.15
C ARG A 282 -8.35 -0.76 18.89
N LYS A 283 -9.21 -1.29 19.78
CA LYS A 283 -9.86 -2.59 19.58
C LYS A 283 -10.70 -2.63 18.31
N ARG A 284 -11.53 -1.61 18.06
CA ARG A 284 -12.36 -1.52 16.84
C ARG A 284 -11.50 -1.47 15.57
N LEU A 285 -10.47 -0.64 15.57
CA LEU A 285 -9.53 -0.54 14.45
C LEU A 285 -8.80 -1.86 14.20
N ARG A 286 -8.40 -2.56 15.27
CA ARG A 286 -7.77 -3.87 15.17
C ARG A 286 -8.70 -4.92 14.57
N MET A 287 -9.98 -4.95 14.98
CA MET A 287 -10.97 -5.85 14.39
C MET A 287 -11.25 -5.52 12.91
N TYR A 288 -11.29 -4.24 12.55
CA TYR A 288 -11.41 -3.82 11.16
C TYR A 288 -10.26 -4.37 10.30
N ILE A 289 -9.01 -4.19 10.76
CA ILE A 289 -7.80 -4.73 10.11
C ILE A 289 -7.88 -6.24 9.93
N PHE A 290 -8.25 -6.94 11.00
CA PHE A 290 -8.39 -8.38 11.00
C PHE A 290 -9.42 -8.83 9.95
N ASN A 291 -10.60 -8.20 9.91
CA ASN A 291 -11.66 -8.54 8.96
C ASN A 291 -11.23 -8.32 7.50
N SER A 292 -10.48 -7.25 7.20
CA SER A 292 -9.96 -7.02 5.85
C SER A 292 -8.95 -8.10 5.43
N LEU A 293 -8.04 -8.50 6.33
CA LEU A 293 -7.11 -9.61 6.08
C LEU A 293 -7.82 -10.96 5.95
N LEU A 294 -8.85 -11.19 6.77
CA LEU A 294 -9.63 -12.42 6.74
C LEU A 294 -10.36 -12.59 5.39
N ARG A 295 -10.98 -11.50 4.89
CA ARG A 295 -11.58 -11.51 3.55
C ARG A 295 -10.56 -11.81 2.46
N TYR A 296 -9.35 -11.28 2.59
CA TYR A 296 -8.27 -11.51 1.64
C TYR A 296 -7.77 -12.95 1.64
N THR A 297 -7.48 -13.51 2.80
CA THR A 297 -7.04 -14.90 2.94
C THR A 297 -8.11 -15.89 2.48
N PHE A 298 -9.39 -15.63 2.77
CA PHE A 298 -10.50 -16.40 2.20
C PHE A 298 -10.56 -16.31 0.68
N LEU A 299 -10.45 -15.10 0.11
CA LEU A 299 -10.44 -14.95 -1.34
C LEU A 299 -9.26 -15.70 -1.96
N ASN A 300 -8.08 -15.63 -1.34
CA ASN A 300 -6.92 -16.38 -1.81
C ASN A 300 -7.17 -17.88 -1.83
N ALA A 301 -7.66 -18.45 -0.72
CA ALA A 301 -8.00 -19.87 -0.63
C ALA A 301 -9.04 -20.26 -1.69
N PHE A 302 -10.07 -19.43 -1.89
CA PHE A 302 -11.06 -19.65 -2.93
C PHE A 302 -10.44 -19.67 -4.32
N VAL A 303 -9.60 -18.69 -4.68
CA VAL A 303 -9.00 -18.62 -6.02
C VAL A 303 -8.07 -19.81 -6.30
N GLU A 304 -7.35 -20.31 -5.30
CA GLU A 304 -6.52 -21.50 -5.49
C GLU A 304 -7.36 -22.77 -5.74
N LEU A 305 -8.51 -22.91 -5.09
CA LEU A 305 -9.40 -24.07 -5.27
C LEU A 305 -10.30 -23.96 -6.52
N HIS A 306 -10.75 -22.75 -6.83
CA HIS A 306 -11.90 -22.47 -7.68
C HIS A 306 -11.56 -21.48 -8.80
N ARG A 307 -10.32 -21.52 -9.31
CA ARG A 307 -9.78 -20.55 -10.29
C ARG A 307 -10.69 -20.36 -11.51
N GLN A 308 -11.30 -21.42 -12.03
CA GLN A 308 -12.22 -21.30 -13.17
C GLN A 308 -13.44 -20.42 -12.87
N TYR A 309 -13.98 -20.46 -11.64
CA TYR A 309 -15.15 -19.69 -11.23
C TYR A 309 -14.78 -18.23 -10.97
N TYR A 310 -13.58 -17.99 -10.42
CA TYR A 310 -13.05 -16.65 -10.20
C TYR A 310 -12.99 -15.81 -11.49
N ASN A 311 -12.66 -16.45 -12.61
CA ASN A 311 -12.53 -15.79 -13.91
C ASN A 311 -13.87 -15.51 -14.62
N GLN A 312 -14.98 -16.09 -14.15
CA GLN A 312 -16.31 -15.88 -14.73
C GLN A 312 -17.07 -14.80 -13.95
N ASP A 313 -17.40 -15.09 -12.71
CA ASP A 313 -18.07 -14.19 -11.77
C ASP A 313 -17.56 -14.48 -10.35
N GLY A 314 -16.28 -14.16 -10.14
CA GLY A 314 -15.59 -14.53 -8.91
C GLY A 314 -16.25 -14.01 -7.65
N ARG A 315 -16.95 -12.87 -7.71
CA ARG A 315 -17.66 -12.32 -6.56
C ARG A 315 -18.86 -13.18 -6.20
N TYR A 316 -19.73 -13.50 -7.16
CA TYR A 316 -20.88 -14.36 -6.92
C TYR A 316 -20.45 -15.72 -6.37
N TYR A 317 -19.52 -16.41 -7.04
CA TYR A 317 -19.11 -17.74 -6.62
C TYR A 317 -18.37 -17.75 -5.28
N PHE A 318 -17.57 -16.73 -4.98
CA PHE A 318 -16.95 -16.57 -3.67
C PHE A 318 -18.00 -16.39 -2.57
N GLU A 319 -19.03 -15.57 -2.80
CA GLU A 319 -20.13 -15.39 -1.84
C GLU A 319 -20.89 -16.71 -1.59
N GLN A 320 -21.16 -17.49 -2.64
CA GLN A 320 -21.78 -18.81 -2.49
C GLN A 320 -20.88 -19.78 -1.72
N TRP A 321 -19.58 -19.78 -2.00
CA TRP A 321 -18.60 -20.59 -1.29
C TRP A 321 -18.52 -20.23 0.19
N MET A 322 -18.56 -18.94 0.54
CA MET A 322 -18.59 -18.46 1.92
C MET A 322 -19.89 -18.82 2.64
N LYS A 323 -21.02 -18.88 1.92
CA LYS A 323 -22.34 -19.27 2.42
C LYS A 323 -22.48 -20.76 2.71
N ASN A 324 -21.70 -21.61 2.04
CA ASN A 324 -21.73 -23.04 2.29
C ASN A 324 -20.81 -23.41 3.48
N PRO A 325 -21.35 -23.77 4.66
CA PRO A 325 -20.54 -24.02 5.86
C PRO A 325 -19.74 -25.32 5.81
N VAL A 326 -20.13 -26.28 4.95
CA VAL A 326 -19.49 -27.61 4.87
C VAL A 326 -18.46 -27.71 3.74
N ALA A 327 -18.50 -26.80 2.76
CA ALA A 327 -17.54 -26.79 1.67
C ALA A 327 -16.17 -26.25 2.13
N ASN A 328 -15.10 -27.01 1.87
CA ASN A 328 -13.70 -26.62 2.06
C ASN A 328 -13.42 -26.02 3.46
N VAL A 329 -13.93 -26.69 4.50
CA VAL A 329 -13.82 -26.24 5.90
C VAL A 329 -12.36 -26.08 6.32
N GLU A 330 -11.49 -27.01 5.93
CA GLU A 330 -10.08 -26.97 6.30
C GLU A 330 -9.36 -25.77 5.67
N GLU A 331 -9.63 -25.45 4.40
CA GLU A 331 -9.03 -24.31 3.73
C GLU A 331 -9.53 -22.98 4.29
N LYS A 332 -10.82 -22.91 4.67
CA LYS A 332 -11.36 -21.77 5.42
C LYS A 332 -10.70 -21.64 6.80
N ARG A 333 -10.47 -22.75 7.49
CA ARG A 333 -9.78 -22.74 8.80
C ARG A 333 -8.34 -22.24 8.66
N LEU A 334 -7.62 -22.69 7.65
CA LEU A 334 -6.26 -22.26 7.36
C LEU A 334 -6.22 -20.76 7.05
N ALA A 335 -7.11 -20.27 6.19
CA ALA A 335 -7.22 -18.84 5.88
C ALA A 335 -7.48 -17.98 7.13
N TYR A 336 -8.38 -18.44 8.02
CA TYR A 336 -8.62 -17.75 9.30
C TYR A 336 -7.37 -17.69 10.17
N ARG A 337 -6.67 -18.83 10.33
CA ARG A 337 -5.44 -18.92 11.13
C ARG A 337 -4.36 -17.98 10.57
N GLU A 338 -4.17 -17.98 9.26
CA GLU A 338 -3.23 -17.09 8.57
C GLU A 338 -3.56 -15.61 8.85
N ALA A 339 -4.82 -15.19 8.65
CA ALA A 339 -5.23 -13.81 8.93
C ALA A 339 -5.05 -13.42 10.40
N HIS A 340 -5.31 -14.35 11.32
CA HIS A 340 -5.16 -14.10 12.75
C HIS A 340 -3.69 -13.98 13.13
N GLU A 341 -2.83 -14.86 12.63
CA GLU A 341 -1.40 -14.81 12.87
C GLU A 341 -0.79 -13.52 12.31
N MET A 342 -1.08 -13.17 11.05
CA MET A 342 -0.65 -11.91 10.45
C MET A 342 -1.09 -10.70 11.28
N CYS A 343 -2.35 -10.70 11.75
CA CYS A 343 -2.89 -9.57 12.49
C CYS A 343 -2.30 -9.51 13.91
N PHE A 344 -2.47 -10.57 14.70
CA PHE A 344 -2.24 -10.60 16.14
C PHE A 344 -0.86 -11.12 16.56
N ASN A 345 -0.06 -11.63 15.62
CA ASN A 345 1.22 -12.29 15.88
C ASN A 345 1.10 -13.43 16.90
N LYS A 346 -0.04 -14.16 16.82
CA LYS A 346 -0.37 -15.28 17.69
C LYS A 346 -1.05 -16.36 16.86
N PRO A 347 -0.54 -17.60 16.89
CA PRO A 347 -1.26 -18.72 16.31
C PRO A 347 -2.56 -18.96 17.11
N VAL A 348 -3.58 -19.46 16.42
CA VAL A 348 -4.85 -19.89 17.03
C VAL A 348 -4.92 -21.40 16.95
N GLU A 349 -5.44 -22.03 18.01
CA GLU A 349 -5.71 -23.46 18.00
C GLU A 349 -6.86 -23.80 17.04
N ASN A 350 -6.87 -25.04 16.53
CA ASN A 350 -7.82 -25.44 15.48
C ASN A 350 -9.29 -25.36 15.91
N THR A 351 -9.59 -25.55 17.20
CA THR A 351 -10.95 -25.51 17.77
C THR A 351 -11.53 -24.09 17.81
N GLU A 352 -10.74 -23.10 18.23
CA GLU A 352 -11.16 -21.70 18.30
C GLU A 352 -11.44 -21.09 16.90
N ALA A 353 -10.75 -21.58 15.87
CA ALA A 353 -10.97 -21.18 14.48
C ALA A 353 -12.33 -21.64 13.92
N ILE A 354 -12.83 -22.79 14.38
CA ILE A 354 -14.14 -23.36 13.98
C ILE A 354 -15.26 -22.51 14.59
N ASP A 355 -15.19 -22.24 15.90
CA ASP A 355 -16.19 -21.44 16.61
C ASP A 355 -16.26 -20.01 16.08
N PHE A 356 -15.11 -19.42 15.70
CA PHE A 356 -15.10 -18.12 15.06
C PHE A 356 -15.74 -18.14 13.67
N TYR A 357 -15.42 -19.11 12.81
CA TYR A 357 -16.03 -19.18 11.47
C TYR A 357 -17.56 -19.28 11.54
N ILE A 358 -18.07 -20.14 12.43
CA ILE A 358 -19.52 -20.30 12.67
C ILE A 358 -20.13 -18.96 13.15
N ASN A 359 -19.46 -18.25 14.06
CA ASN A 359 -19.93 -16.94 14.53
C ASN A 359 -19.78 -15.82 13.48
N TYR A 360 -18.77 -15.87 12.62
CA TYR A 360 -18.58 -14.93 11.52
C TYR A 360 -19.67 -15.10 10.46
N GLN A 361 -20.09 -16.34 10.15
CA GLN A 361 -21.24 -16.60 9.29
C GLN A 361 -22.54 -16.04 9.88
N ARG A 362 -22.77 -16.21 11.19
CA ARG A 362 -23.91 -15.58 11.89
C ARG A 362 -23.88 -14.06 11.78
N HIS A 363 -22.71 -13.43 11.93
CA HIS A 363 -22.54 -11.98 11.84
C HIS A 363 -22.73 -11.41 10.43
N LEU A 364 -22.49 -12.23 9.39
CA LEU A 364 -22.79 -11.89 8.00
C LEU A 364 -24.26 -12.13 7.61
N GLY A 365 -25.11 -12.62 8.53
CA GLY A 365 -26.50 -12.98 8.22
C GLY A 365 -26.62 -14.24 7.36
N ILE A 366 -25.65 -15.15 7.46
CA ILE A 366 -25.47 -16.33 6.59
C ILE A 366 -25.66 -17.66 7.35
N GLY A 367 -26.02 -17.62 8.64
CA GLY A 367 -26.29 -18.84 9.41
C GLY A 367 -27.65 -19.47 9.06
N PRO A 368 -27.82 -20.80 9.24
CA PRO A 368 -29.14 -21.40 9.20
C PRO A 368 -29.99 -20.72 10.28
N GLU A 369 -31.21 -20.30 9.92
CA GLU A 369 -32.22 -19.93 10.91
C GLU A 369 -32.34 -21.11 11.87
N GLU A 370 -32.18 -20.86 13.17
CA GLU A 370 -32.40 -21.86 14.19
C GLU A 370 -33.86 -22.33 14.07
N THR A 371 -34.06 -23.52 13.49
CA THR A 371 -35.34 -24.25 13.52
C THR A 371 -35.56 -24.90 14.86
#